data_AF-A0A8S4ARR6-F1
#
_entry.id   AF-A0A8S4ARR6-F1
#
_cell.length_a   1.000
_cell.length_b   1.000
_cell.length_c   1.000
_cell.angle_alpha   90.00
_cell.angle_beta   90.00
_cell.angle_gamma   90.00
#
_symmetry.space_group_name_H-M   'P 1'
#
loop_
_entity.id
_entity.type
_entity.pdbx_description
1 polymer ?
#
loop_
_entity_poly.entity_id
_entity_poly.type
_entity_poly.pdbx_seq_one_letter_code
_entity_poly.pdbx_strand_id
1 'polypeptide(L)'
;MPFVDLQSRLGINLDRWLVLQSGEQPNKRAARCHAFEKEWVECSHGIGQTRAKKECQLEFEDFYECMHRQKTVSRLSVSDKAQRAAESGDYSQNIRLEAESRTGFSLSSSLHPAKGWRRRGNSCM
;
A
#
# COMPACT_ATOMS: atom_id res chain seq x y z
N MET A 1 12.18 33.42 15.57
CA MET A 1 11.16 34.51 15.62
C MET A 1 10.01 34.01 16.48
N PRO A 2 9.48 34.79 17.43
CA PRO A 2 8.39 34.33 18.30
C PRO A 2 7.08 34.20 17.51
N PHE A 3 6.31 33.14 17.77
CA PHE A 3 4.98 32.95 17.20
C PHE A 3 3.94 33.63 18.09
N VAL A 4 3.30 34.70 17.59
CA VAL A 4 2.24 35.43 18.31
C VAL A 4 0.89 34.95 17.78
N ASP A 5 0.20 34.13 18.57
CA ASP A 5 -1.10 33.58 18.19
C ASP A 5 -2.25 34.56 18.43
N LEU A 6 -2.39 35.53 17.52
CA LEU A 6 -3.52 36.48 17.52
C LEU A 6 -4.83 35.82 17.09
N GLN A 7 -4.75 34.76 16.26
CA GLN A 7 -5.91 34.07 15.72
C GLN A 7 -6.69 33.33 16.80
N SER A 8 -6.02 32.61 17.71
CA SER A 8 -6.68 31.97 18.86
C SER A 8 -7.34 32.97 19.79
N ARG A 9 -6.69 34.11 20.01
CA ARG A 9 -7.13 35.11 21.00
C ARG A 9 -8.30 35.95 20.51
N LEU A 10 -8.33 36.29 19.22
CA LEU A 10 -9.39 37.09 18.61
C LEU A 10 -10.53 36.25 18.02
N GLY A 11 -10.37 34.93 17.93
CA GLY A 11 -11.37 34.02 17.35
C GLY A 11 -11.54 34.14 15.84
N ILE A 12 -10.58 34.75 15.15
CA ILE A 12 -10.59 34.94 13.69
C ILE A 12 -9.89 33.74 13.03
N ASN A 13 -10.53 33.14 12.03
CA ASN A 13 -9.96 32.04 11.25
C ASN A 13 -9.48 32.55 9.88
N LEU A 14 -8.20 32.91 9.78
CA LEU A 14 -7.60 33.36 8.52
C LEU A 14 -6.98 32.19 7.75
N ASP A 15 -6.28 31.30 8.45
CA ASP A 15 -5.46 30.24 7.84
C ASP A 15 -5.77 28.81 8.31
N ARG A 16 -6.45 28.62 9.45
CA ARG A 16 -6.65 27.29 10.06
C ARG A 16 -7.43 26.33 9.18
N TRP A 17 -8.36 26.85 8.39
CA TRP A 17 -9.17 26.07 7.46
C TRP A 17 -8.33 25.39 6.35
N LEU A 18 -7.11 25.88 6.09
CA LEU A 18 -6.22 25.35 5.06
C LEU A 18 -5.19 24.34 5.61
N VAL A 19 -5.03 24.25 6.93
CA VAL A 19 -3.94 23.48 7.56
C VAL A 19 -4.15 21.97 7.46
N LEU A 20 -5.38 21.52 7.69
CA LEU A 20 -5.74 20.09 7.70
C LEU A 20 -6.35 19.70 6.36
N GLN A 21 -5.84 18.65 5.69
CA GLN A 21 -6.52 18.15 4.49
C GLN A 21 -7.81 17.41 4.86
N SER A 22 -7.90 16.92 6.10
CA SER A 22 -9.07 16.28 6.68
C SER A 22 -10.19 17.25 7.10
N GLY A 23 -9.95 18.56 7.01
CA GLY A 23 -10.93 19.61 7.26
C GLY A 23 -12.06 19.68 6.23
N GLU A 24 -12.97 20.63 6.40
CA GLU A 24 -14.09 20.82 5.49
C GLU A 24 -13.60 21.33 4.12
N GLN A 25 -13.70 20.47 3.10
CA GLN A 25 -13.33 20.79 1.73
C GLN A 25 -14.56 21.20 0.91
N PRO A 26 -14.41 22.10 -0.08
CA PRO A 26 -15.50 22.46 -0.98
C PRO A 26 -16.03 21.20 -1.70
N ASN A 27 -17.36 21.07 -1.76
CA ASN A 27 -18.07 19.90 -2.28
C ASN A 27 -17.86 18.60 -1.48
N LYS A 28 -17.46 18.67 -0.20
CA LYS A 28 -17.26 17.51 0.68
C LYS A 28 -16.33 16.45 0.07
N ARG A 29 -15.36 16.87 -0.73
CA ARG A 29 -14.40 15.98 -1.37
C ARG A 29 -13.35 15.56 -0.36
N ALA A 30 -13.30 14.26 -0.06
CA ALA A 30 -12.26 13.71 0.80
C ALA A 30 -10.89 13.72 0.08
N ALA A 31 -9.84 14.07 0.81
CA ALA A 31 -8.46 13.88 0.37
C ALA A 31 -8.12 12.39 0.25
N ARG A 32 -7.08 12.05 -0.51
CA ARG A 32 -6.66 10.65 -0.70
C ARG A 32 -6.32 9.94 0.62
N CYS A 33 -5.71 10.66 1.55
CA CYS A 33 -5.27 10.15 2.85
C CYS A 33 -6.12 10.71 4.02
N HIS A 34 -7.39 11.07 3.74
CA HIS A 34 -8.28 11.71 4.72
C HIS A 34 -8.43 10.92 6.02
N ALA A 35 -8.61 9.60 5.92
CA ALA A 35 -8.80 8.74 7.10
C ALA A 35 -7.54 8.71 8.00
N PHE A 36 -6.37 8.45 7.41
CA PHE A 36 -5.11 8.38 8.16
C PHE A 36 -4.72 9.71 8.79
N GLU A 37 -4.93 10.83 8.09
CA GLU A 37 -4.66 12.16 8.67
C GLU A 37 -5.59 12.44 9.85
N LYS A 38 -6.87 12.06 9.74
CA LYS A 38 -7.84 12.23 10.81
C LYS A 38 -7.46 11.43 12.04
N GLU A 39 -7.11 10.15 11.89
CA GLU A 39 -6.67 9.27 12.99
C GLU A 39 -5.40 9.82 13.67
N TRP A 40 -4.44 10.29 12.88
CA TRP A 40 -3.22 10.90 13.41
C TRP A 40 -3.49 12.20 14.19
N VAL A 41 -4.38 13.07 13.69
CA VAL A 41 -4.75 14.31 14.38
C VAL A 41 -5.52 14.01 15.66
N GLU A 42 -6.47 13.07 15.63
CA GLU A 42 -7.23 12.66 16.82
C GLU A 42 -6.32 12.03 17.89
N CYS A 43 -5.33 11.22 17.49
CA CYS A 43 -4.33 10.67 18.41
C CYS A 43 -3.43 11.77 19.01
N SER A 44 -2.94 12.69 18.18
CA SER A 44 -1.93 13.69 18.59
C SER A 44 -2.52 14.93 19.31
N HIS A 45 -3.85 15.07 19.31
CA HIS A 45 -4.52 16.21 19.91
C HIS A 45 -4.34 16.27 21.43
N GLY A 46 -3.71 17.34 21.94
CA GLY A 46 -3.61 17.63 23.37
C GLY A 46 -2.44 16.98 24.12
N ILE A 47 -1.71 16.03 23.53
CA ILE A 47 -0.55 15.36 24.16
C ILE A 47 0.80 16.07 23.92
N GLY A 48 0.84 17.01 22.96
CA GLY A 48 2.04 17.78 22.61
C GLY A 48 3.03 17.01 21.72
N GLN A 49 3.88 17.74 20.98
CA GLN A 49 4.73 17.18 19.92
C GLN A 49 5.75 16.14 20.40
N THR A 50 6.31 16.29 21.60
CA THR A 50 7.34 15.37 22.12
C THR A 50 6.78 13.98 22.45
N ARG A 51 5.55 13.93 22.97
CA ARG A 51 4.87 12.67 23.32
C ARG A 51 4.17 12.06 22.11
N ALA A 52 3.53 12.88 21.27
CA ALA A 52 2.87 12.42 20.05
C ALA A 52 3.80 11.63 19.13
N LYS A 53 5.10 11.98 19.07
CA LYS A 53 6.11 11.24 18.30
C LYS A 53 6.31 9.79 18.74
N LYS A 54 6.04 9.46 20.01
CA LYS A 54 6.21 8.11 20.56
C LYS A 54 4.89 7.35 20.62
N GLU A 55 3.82 8.01 21.07
CA GLU A 55 2.52 7.37 21.26
C GLU A 55 1.75 7.20 19.94
N CYS A 56 1.78 8.20 19.06
CA CYS A 56 1.08 8.19 17.77
C CYS A 56 2.01 7.84 16.60
N GLN A 57 3.09 7.09 16.86
CA GLN A 57 4.07 6.74 15.83
C GLN A 57 3.43 5.90 14.71
N LEU A 58 2.56 4.95 15.06
CA LEU A 58 1.89 4.07 14.09
C LEU A 58 1.02 4.87 13.11
N GLU A 59 0.14 5.72 13.63
CA GLU A 59 -0.75 6.56 12.81
C GLU A 59 0.04 7.50 11.89
N PHE A 60 1.16 8.05 12.40
CA PHE A 60 2.03 8.89 11.60
C PHE A 60 2.74 8.11 10.49
N GLU A 61 3.20 6.89 10.74
CA GLU A 61 3.83 6.05 9.73
C GLU A 61 2.85 5.64 8.62
N ASP A 62 1.59 5.34 8.97
CA ASP A 62 0.55 5.00 8.00
C ASP A 62 0.14 6.22 7.17
N PHE A 63 0.00 7.39 7.80
CA PHE A 63 -0.22 8.65 7.07
C PHE A 63 0.95 8.96 6.11
N TYR A 64 2.20 8.78 6.55
CA TYR A 64 3.38 9.02 5.72
C TYR A 64 3.48 8.03 4.56
N GLU A 65 3.13 6.76 4.77
CA GLU A 65 3.05 5.74 3.74
C GLU A 65 1.97 6.08 2.72
N CYS A 66 0.78 6.50 3.16
CA CYS A 66 -0.31 6.84 2.24
C CYS A 66 0.10 7.99 1.27
N MET A 67 0.81 8.99 1.79
CA MET A 67 1.28 10.15 1.00
C MET A 67 2.39 9.78 0.02
N HIS A 68 3.39 9.01 0.45
CA HIS A 68 4.60 8.74 -0.34
C HIS A 68 4.60 7.40 -1.08
N ARG A 69 3.73 6.46 -0.70
CA ARG A 69 3.56 5.13 -1.28
C ARG A 69 4.87 4.32 -1.43
N GLN A 70 5.84 4.55 -0.54
CA GLN A 70 7.16 3.92 -0.66
C GLN A 70 7.08 2.40 -0.42
N LYS A 71 6.33 1.97 0.61
CA LYS A 71 6.17 0.54 0.93
C LYS A 71 5.39 -0.17 -0.18
N THR A 72 4.32 0.45 -0.67
CA THR A 72 3.52 -0.07 -1.80
C THR A 72 4.31 -0.19 -3.09
N VAL A 73 5.08 0.83 -3.50
CA VAL A 73 5.94 0.78 -4.70
C VAL A 73 7.02 -0.30 -4.56
N SER A 74 7.64 -0.41 -3.38
CA SER A 74 8.65 -1.45 -3.13
C SER A 74 8.07 -2.85 -3.30
N ARG A 75 6.85 -3.10 -2.81
CA ARG A 75 6.15 -4.38 -2.98
C ARG A 75 5.83 -4.68 -4.44
N LEU A 76 5.33 -3.71 -5.19
CA LEU A 76 5.04 -3.86 -6.62
C LEU A 76 6.30 -4.24 -7.41
N SER A 77 7.45 -3.62 -7.10
CA SER A 77 8.72 -3.94 -7.77
C SER A 77 9.18 -5.40 -7.57
N VAL A 78 8.81 -6.02 -6.45
CA VAL A 78 9.10 -7.44 -6.18
C VAL A 78 8.15 -8.33 -6.97
N SER A 79 6.86 -7.96 -7.03
CA SER A 79 5.87 -8.67 -7.83
C SER A 79 6.21 -8.64 -9.32
N ASP A 80 6.66 -7.50 -9.85
CA ASP A 80 7.08 -7.37 -11.26
C ASP A 80 8.28 -8.26 -11.58
N LYS A 81 9.24 -8.37 -10.66
CA LYS A 81 10.40 -9.28 -10.79
C LYS A 81 9.94 -10.73 -10.79
N ALA A 82 9.01 -11.10 -9.92
CA ALA A 82 8.45 -12.45 -9.87
C ALA A 82 7.70 -12.79 -11.17
N GLN A 83 6.94 -11.86 -11.71
CA GLN A 83 6.23 -12.06 -12.98
C GLN A 83 7.19 -12.21 -14.17
N ARG A 84 8.23 -11.38 -14.25
CA ARG A 84 9.28 -11.52 -15.28
C ARG A 84 10.03 -12.85 -15.17
N ALA A 85 10.29 -13.33 -13.96
CA ALA A 85 10.93 -14.62 -13.74
C ALA A 85 10.00 -15.80 -14.12
N ALA A 86 8.68 -15.64 -13.98
CA ALA A 86 7.71 -16.62 -14.45
C ALA A 86 7.65 -16.67 -15.98
N GLU A 87 7.71 -15.51 -16.64
CA GLU A 87 7.74 -15.40 -18.11
C GLU A 87 9.05 -15.90 -18.73
N SER A 88 10.20 -15.72 -18.06
CA SER A 88 11.50 -16.24 -18.52
C SER A 88 11.63 -17.77 -18.36
N GLY A 89 10.67 -18.44 -17.71
CA GLY A 89 10.68 -19.88 -17.47
C GLY A 89 11.59 -20.33 -16.31
N ASP A 90 12.53 -19.49 -15.87
CA ASP A 90 13.48 -19.77 -14.79
C ASP A 90 12.81 -19.99 -13.43
N TYR A 91 11.69 -19.31 -13.17
CA TYR A 91 10.95 -19.48 -11.92
C TYR A 91 10.32 -20.87 -11.81
N SER A 92 9.79 -21.41 -12.92
CA SER A 92 9.22 -22.76 -12.96
C SER A 92 10.29 -23.85 -12.85
N GLN A 93 11.46 -23.62 -13.46
CA GLN A 93 12.59 -24.54 -13.39
C GLN A 93 13.20 -24.56 -11.99
N ASN A 94 13.37 -23.42 -11.32
CA ASN A 94 13.87 -23.38 -9.95
C ASN A 94 12.90 -24.03 -8.94
N ILE A 95 11.58 -23.81 -9.05
CA ILE A 95 10.59 -24.51 -8.21
C ILE A 95 10.63 -26.03 -8.48
N ARG A 96 10.79 -26.45 -9.74
CA ARG A 96 10.92 -27.86 -10.12
C ARG A 96 12.21 -28.48 -9.56
N LEU A 97 13.34 -27.79 -9.67
CA LEU A 97 14.64 -28.23 -9.14
C LEU A 97 14.65 -28.25 -7.59
N GLU A 98 13.99 -27.30 -6.94
CA GLU A 98 13.78 -27.31 -5.48
C GLU A 98 12.86 -28.46 -5.03
N ALA A 99 11.83 -28.79 -5.81
CA ALA A 99 10.97 -29.94 -5.54
C ALA A 99 11.71 -31.28 -5.76
N GLU A 100 12.52 -31.39 -6.81
CA GLU A 100 13.36 -32.58 -7.09
C GLU A 100 14.46 -32.76 -6.02
N SER A 101 15.04 -31.67 -5.49
CA SER A 101 16.06 -31.76 -4.42
C SER A 101 15.50 -32.09 -3.03
N ARG A 102 14.27 -31.66 -2.69
CA ARG A 102 13.63 -32.04 -1.40
C ARG A 102 13.10 -33.46 -1.36
N THR A 103 12.71 -34.02 -2.51
CA THR A 103 12.12 -35.36 -2.59
C THR A 103 13.11 -36.44 -3.01
N GLY A 104 14.30 -36.06 -3.50
CA GLY A 104 15.32 -37.00 -3.98
C GLY A 104 14.86 -37.84 -5.18
N PHE A 105 13.70 -37.52 -5.77
CA PHE A 105 13.09 -38.26 -6.85
C PHE A 105 13.27 -37.47 -8.14
N SER A 106 14.10 -37.95 -9.06
CA SER A 106 14.20 -37.34 -10.39
C SER A 106 12.87 -37.57 -11.11
N LEU A 107 12.11 -36.51 -11.38
CA LEU A 107 10.93 -36.58 -12.24
C LEU A 107 11.38 -36.72 -13.71
N SER A 108 12.10 -37.80 -13.99
CA SER A 108 12.36 -38.24 -15.35
C SER A 108 11.21 -39.15 -15.79
N SER A 109 10.57 -38.75 -16.88
CA SER A 109 9.79 -39.61 -17.77
C SER A 109 8.35 -39.93 -17.35
N SER A 110 7.41 -39.14 -17.89
CA SER A 110 6.16 -39.57 -18.56
C SER A 110 4.96 -38.65 -18.27
N LEU A 111 4.99 -37.44 -18.83
CA LEU A 111 3.73 -36.75 -19.16
C LEU A 111 3.77 -36.43 -20.65
N HIS A 112 3.05 -37.24 -21.42
CA HIS A 112 2.77 -36.96 -22.82
C HIS A 112 2.25 -35.52 -23.00
N PRO A 113 2.57 -34.84 -24.11
CA PRO A 113 1.97 -33.55 -24.42
C PRO A 113 0.47 -33.77 -24.62
N ALA A 114 -0.36 -33.27 -23.69
CA ALA A 114 -1.80 -33.20 -23.85
C ALA A 114 -2.11 -32.29 -25.06
N LYS A 115 -2.33 -32.95 -26.21
CA LYS A 115 -2.82 -32.34 -27.43
C LYS A 115 -4.17 -31.66 -27.16
N GLY A 116 -4.23 -30.35 -27.44
CA GLY A 116 -5.43 -29.67 -27.95
C GLY A 116 -6.56 -29.39 -26.97
N TRP A 117 -6.58 -28.20 -26.39
CA TRP A 117 -7.82 -27.56 -25.94
C TRP A 117 -8.62 -27.10 -27.17
N ARG A 118 -9.41 -28.01 -27.74
CA ARG A 118 -10.45 -27.67 -28.72
C ARG A 118 -11.58 -26.97 -27.97
N ARG A 119 -11.72 -25.64 -28.16
CA ARG A 119 -12.90 -24.88 -27.72
C ARG A 119 -14.15 -25.51 -28.36
N ARG A 120 -14.94 -26.24 -27.56
CA ARG A 120 -16.34 -26.52 -27.91
C ARG A 120 -17.15 -25.30 -27.47
N GLY A 121 -17.44 -24.43 -28.42
CA GLY A 121 -18.55 -23.49 -28.28
C GLY A 121 -19.84 -24.23 -28.55
N ASN A 122 -20.73 -24.26 -27.55
CA ASN A 122 -22.18 -24.35 -27.69
C ASN A 122 -22.67 -23.13 -26.90
N SER A 123 -23.14 -22.04 -27.51
CA SER A 123 -24.48 -21.88 -28.10
C SER A 123 -25.54 -22.51 -27.19
N CYS A 124 -25.99 -21.73 -26.21
CA CYS A 124 -27.30 -21.91 -25.61
C CYS A 124 -28.27 -21.03 -26.41
N MET A 125 -29.11 -21.67 -27.21
CA MET A 125 -30.49 -21.27 -27.46
C MET A 125 -31.38 -22.31 -26.81
#